data_AF-A0A9E4GRP3-F1
#
_entry.id   AF-A0A9E4GRP3-F1
#
_cell.length_a   1.000
_cell.length_b   1.000
_cell.length_c   1.000
_cell.angle_alpha   90.00
_cell.angle_beta   90.00
_cell.angle_gamma   90.00
#
_symmetry.space_group_name_H-M   'P 1'
#
loop_
_entity.id
_entity.type
_entity.pdbx_description
1 polymer ?
#
loop_
_entity_poly.entity_id
_entity_poly.type
_entity_poly.pdbx_seq_one_letter_code
_entity_poly.pdbx_strand_id
1 'polypeptide(L)'
;MFLPEDRYLEPANRDVALRLYHQVRDLPLICPHGHVDPLLFADPDYRFGSPGELFITPDHYVFRMLHSQGIALESLGIPRVDGGAVETDERKIWQSFADHYHLFRGTPTGSWLDYSFHFVFGVEEKLTSNSARSIHDEIAACLQQPEFRPRALFARFNVEVLKTTDAAT
;
A
#
# COMPACT_ATOMS: atom_id res chain seq x y z
N MET A 1 -0.32 -5.22 -15.62
CA MET A 1 -1.30 -4.35 -14.97
C MET A 1 -1.12 -3.01 -15.63
N PHE A 2 -2.12 -2.60 -16.40
CA PHE A 2 -2.09 -1.34 -17.12
C PHE A 2 -3.00 -0.35 -16.41
N LEU A 3 -2.44 0.77 -15.96
CA LEU A 3 -3.18 1.87 -15.37
C LEU A 3 -3.16 3.04 -16.36
N PRO A 4 -4.26 3.27 -17.10
CA PRO A 4 -4.27 4.34 -18.09
C PRO A 4 -4.12 5.71 -17.42
N GLU A 5 -3.55 6.65 -18.16
CA GLU A 5 -3.33 8.02 -17.68
C GLU A 5 -4.64 8.75 -17.40
N ASP A 6 -5.70 8.45 -18.16
CA ASP A 6 -7.03 9.04 -18.07
C ASP A 6 -7.98 8.27 -17.13
N ARG A 7 -7.45 7.39 -16.27
CA ARG A 7 -8.25 6.68 -15.26
C ARG A 7 -9.06 7.65 -14.39
N TYR A 8 -10.27 7.24 -14.03
CA TYR A 8 -11.26 8.02 -13.26
C TYR A 8 -11.86 9.23 -13.99
N LEU A 9 -11.47 9.52 -15.24
CA LEU A 9 -12.02 10.64 -16.01
C LEU A 9 -13.22 10.23 -16.86
N GLU A 10 -14.29 10.99 -16.71
CA GLU A 10 -15.52 10.87 -17.52
C GLU A 10 -15.24 11.14 -19.01
N PRO A 11 -15.72 10.28 -19.94
CA PRO A 11 -15.44 10.44 -21.37
C PRO A 11 -15.85 11.80 -21.95
N ALA A 12 -16.98 12.35 -21.50
CA ALA A 12 -17.53 13.59 -22.03
C ALA A 12 -16.65 14.83 -21.76
N ASN A 13 -15.83 14.80 -20.72
CA ASN A 13 -15.00 15.94 -20.29
C ASN A 13 -13.51 15.59 -20.20
N ARG A 14 -13.10 14.45 -20.77
CA ARG A 14 -11.76 13.87 -20.58
C ARG A 14 -10.63 14.84 -20.91
N ASP A 15 -10.71 15.53 -22.04
CA ASP A 15 -9.64 16.42 -22.51
C ASP A 15 -9.42 17.61 -21.57
N VAL A 16 -10.52 18.19 -21.05
CA VAL A 16 -10.46 19.30 -20.09
C VAL A 16 -9.90 18.79 -18.76
N ALA A 17 -10.38 17.64 -18.28
CA ALA A 17 -9.92 17.05 -17.03
C ALA A 17 -8.43 16.66 -17.09
N LEU A 18 -7.96 16.06 -18.18
CA LEU A 18 -6.54 15.75 -18.39
C LEU A 18 -5.69 17.02 -18.38
N ARG A 19 -6.11 18.07 -19.11
CA ARG A 19 -5.40 19.35 -19.11
C ARG A 19 -5.26 19.95 -17.71
N LEU A 20 -6.33 19.93 -16.91
CA LEU A 20 -6.30 20.42 -15.53
C LEU A 20 -5.40 19.53 -14.66
N TYR A 21 -5.51 18.22 -14.79
CA TYR A 21 -4.66 17.27 -14.07
C TYR A 21 -3.18 17.47 -14.37
N HIS A 22 -2.78 17.65 -15.63
CA HIS A 22 -1.39 17.91 -16.01
C HIS A 22 -0.83 19.21 -15.41
N GLN A 23 -1.66 20.19 -15.08
CA GLN A 23 -1.20 21.41 -14.41
C GLN A 23 -0.88 21.20 -12.92
N VAL A 24 -1.41 20.14 -12.30
CA VAL A 24 -1.35 19.95 -10.84
C VAL A 24 -0.69 18.65 -10.41
N ARG A 25 -0.55 17.65 -11.29
CA ARG A 25 -0.11 16.28 -10.92
C ARG A 25 1.29 16.19 -10.32
N ASP A 26 2.15 17.16 -10.66
CA ASP A 26 3.55 17.20 -10.23
C ASP A 26 3.78 18.21 -9.09
N LEU A 27 2.71 18.83 -8.58
CA LEU A 27 2.81 19.72 -7.41
C LEU A 27 3.20 18.94 -6.15
N PRO A 28 3.91 19.57 -5.20
CA PRO A 28 4.26 18.92 -3.95
C PRO A 28 3.04 18.48 -3.14
N LEU A 29 3.16 17.35 -2.45
CA LEU A 29 2.10 16.83 -1.58
C LEU A 29 2.09 17.58 -0.25
N ILE A 30 0.92 18.14 0.06
CA ILE A 30 0.60 18.70 1.38
C ILE A 30 -0.33 17.70 2.07
N CYS A 31 0.20 16.98 3.06
CA CYS A 31 -0.51 16.00 3.88
C CYS A 31 -0.71 16.58 5.29
N PRO A 32 -1.71 17.46 5.50
CA PRO A 32 -1.85 18.26 6.72
C PRO A 32 -2.36 17.45 7.92
N HIS A 33 -2.75 16.19 7.71
CA HIS A 33 -3.18 15.27 8.75
C HIS A 33 -2.94 13.83 8.31
N GLY A 34 -2.49 12.99 9.24
CA GLY A 34 -2.22 11.58 9.02
C GLY A 34 -1.76 10.88 10.30
N HIS A 35 -1.53 9.58 10.19
CA HIS A 35 -1.14 8.69 11.30
C HIS A 35 0.12 7.88 10.97
N VAL A 36 0.97 8.40 10.09
CA VAL A 36 2.28 7.80 9.81
C VAL A 36 3.11 7.84 11.10
N ASP A 37 3.74 6.73 11.46
CA ASP A 37 4.62 6.66 12.63
C ASP A 37 5.84 7.58 12.42
N PRO A 38 6.08 8.59 13.28
CA PRO A 38 7.24 9.48 13.14
C PRO A 38 8.59 8.73 13.24
N LEU A 39 8.63 7.54 13.88
CA LEU A 39 9.84 6.73 13.98
C LEU A 39 10.40 6.33 12.60
N LEU A 40 9.53 6.14 11.61
CA LEU A 40 9.91 5.89 10.21
C LEU A 40 10.93 6.91 9.69
N PHE A 41 10.78 8.18 10.08
CA PHE A 41 11.65 9.25 9.65
C PHE A 41 12.71 9.62 10.67
N ALA A 42 12.48 9.38 11.97
CA ALA A 42 13.44 9.68 13.01
C ALA A 42 14.67 8.75 12.94
N ASP A 43 14.45 7.45 12.71
CA ASP A 43 15.51 6.47 12.57
C ASP A 43 16.13 6.50 11.15
N PRO A 44 17.41 6.88 11.00
CA PRO A 44 18.07 6.92 9.69
C PRO A 44 18.24 5.52 9.05
N ASP A 45 18.16 4.46 9.86
CA ASP A 45 18.32 3.08 9.44
C ASP A 45 17.02 2.29 9.41
N TYR A 46 15.88 2.95 9.58
CA TYR A 46 14.57 2.32 9.45
C TYR A 46 14.45 1.57 8.11
N ARG A 47 13.96 0.34 8.17
CA ARG A 47 13.58 -0.46 7.00
C ARG A 47 12.15 -0.92 7.20
N PHE A 48 11.37 -0.85 6.13
CA PHE A 48 10.09 -1.53 6.10
C PHE A 48 10.31 -3.04 6.29
N GLY A 49 9.32 -3.69 6.87
CA GLY A 49 9.30 -5.14 6.97
C GLY A 49 9.04 -5.80 5.61
N SER A 50 8.42 -6.94 5.68
CA SER A 50 7.94 -7.71 4.55
C SER A 50 6.74 -7.07 3.82
N PRO A 51 6.43 -7.48 2.58
CA PRO A 51 5.21 -7.05 1.88
C PRO A 51 3.93 -7.19 2.72
N GLY A 52 3.76 -8.28 3.46
CA GLY A 52 2.63 -8.46 4.37
C GLY A 52 2.59 -7.43 5.50
N GLU A 53 3.73 -7.11 6.09
CA GLU A 53 3.86 -6.09 7.15
C GLU A 53 3.67 -4.65 6.63
N LEU A 54 3.87 -4.43 5.32
CA LEU A 54 3.66 -3.13 4.70
C LEU A 54 2.20 -2.91 4.27
N PHE A 55 1.56 -3.91 3.67
CA PHE A 55 0.28 -3.74 3.00
C PHE A 55 -0.92 -4.38 3.71
N ILE A 56 -0.71 -5.38 4.56
CA ILE A 56 -1.80 -6.18 5.14
C ILE A 56 -1.99 -5.84 6.60
N THR A 57 -0.95 -6.02 7.43
CA THR A 57 -1.11 -5.88 8.88
C THR A 57 -1.46 -4.46 9.37
N PRO A 58 -0.96 -3.36 8.76
CA PRO A 58 -1.29 -2.02 9.23
C PRO A 58 -2.59 -1.46 8.61
N ASP A 59 -3.08 -2.02 7.50
CA ASP A 59 -4.21 -1.45 6.75
C ASP A 59 -5.54 -2.14 7.09
N HIS A 60 -6.32 -1.48 7.93
CA HIS A 60 -7.64 -1.95 8.33
C HIS A 60 -8.67 -1.99 7.19
N TYR A 61 -8.48 -1.31 6.06
CA TYR A 61 -9.35 -1.52 4.91
C TYR A 61 -9.11 -2.90 4.27
N VAL A 62 -7.85 -3.35 4.23
CA VAL A 62 -7.45 -4.64 3.68
C VAL A 62 -7.96 -5.78 4.55
N PHE A 63 -7.55 -5.84 5.82
CA PHE A 63 -7.96 -6.97 6.66
C PHE A 63 -9.46 -6.95 7.01
N ARG A 64 -10.14 -5.79 7.01
CA ARG A 64 -11.60 -5.74 7.18
C ARG A 64 -12.33 -6.37 6.00
N MET A 65 -11.87 -6.16 4.77
CA MET A 65 -12.46 -6.80 3.60
C MET A 65 -12.32 -8.32 3.67
N LEU A 66 -11.12 -8.82 3.96
CA LEU A 66 -10.86 -10.26 4.11
C LEU A 66 -11.69 -10.85 5.26
N HIS A 67 -11.68 -10.21 6.42
CA HIS A 67 -12.45 -10.67 7.57
C HIS A 67 -13.96 -10.70 7.32
N SER A 68 -14.49 -9.75 6.54
CA SER A 68 -15.90 -9.75 6.13
C SER A 68 -16.30 -10.98 5.31
N GLN A 69 -15.33 -11.66 4.68
CA GLN A 69 -15.54 -12.89 3.92
C GLN A 69 -15.18 -14.17 4.71
N GLY A 70 -14.94 -14.04 6.02
CA GLY A 70 -14.68 -15.17 6.92
C GLY A 70 -13.21 -15.54 7.12
N ILE A 71 -12.26 -14.72 6.64
CA ILE A 71 -10.84 -14.94 6.93
C ILE A 71 -10.53 -14.42 8.34
N ALA A 72 -10.00 -15.28 9.20
CA ALA A 72 -9.65 -14.92 10.57
C ALA A 72 -8.53 -13.87 10.61
N LEU A 73 -8.59 -12.92 11.56
CA LEU A 73 -7.58 -11.85 11.67
C LEU A 73 -6.19 -12.43 12.01
N GLU A 74 -6.16 -13.45 12.86
CA GLU A 74 -4.93 -14.14 13.26
C GLU A 74 -4.24 -14.86 12.09
N SER A 75 -4.97 -15.29 11.05
CA SER A 75 -4.34 -15.91 9.87
C SER A 75 -3.72 -14.88 8.92
N LEU A 76 -3.98 -13.58 9.15
CA LEU A 76 -3.40 -12.45 8.44
C LEU A 76 -2.29 -11.76 9.24
N GLY A 77 -1.85 -12.36 10.36
CA GLY A 77 -0.83 -11.79 11.24
C GLY A 77 -1.30 -10.62 12.10
N ILE A 78 -2.61 -10.37 12.20
CA ILE A 78 -3.16 -9.29 13.03
C ILE A 78 -3.12 -9.70 14.51
N PRO A 79 -2.48 -8.92 15.39
CA PRO A 79 -2.37 -9.25 16.81
C PRO A 79 -3.75 -9.42 17.48
N ARG A 80 -3.87 -10.47 18.28
CA ARG A 80 -5.08 -10.73 19.09
C ARG A 80 -5.01 -9.96 20.40
N VAL A 81 -6.17 -9.49 20.87
CA VAL A 81 -6.30 -8.81 22.17
C VAL A 81 -5.94 -9.74 23.34
N ASP A 82 -6.19 -11.05 23.20
CA ASP A 82 -5.89 -12.06 24.22
C ASP A 82 -4.43 -12.54 24.21
N GLY A 83 -3.59 -12.02 23.30
CA GLY A 83 -2.19 -12.45 23.15
C GLY A 83 -2.00 -13.87 22.58
N GLY A 84 -3.05 -14.46 22.00
CA GLY A 84 -2.97 -15.77 21.36
C GLY A 84 -2.05 -15.78 20.13
N ALA A 85 -1.72 -16.99 19.66
CA ALA A 85 -0.89 -17.17 18.48
C ALA A 85 -1.54 -16.58 17.22
N VAL A 86 -0.70 -16.05 16.33
CA VAL A 86 -1.05 -15.56 14.99
C VAL A 86 -0.15 -16.23 13.96
N GLU A 87 -0.57 -16.23 12.70
CA GLU A 87 0.30 -16.62 11.60
C GLU A 87 1.49 -15.65 11.54
N THR A 88 2.68 -16.21 11.39
CA THR A 88 3.96 -15.47 11.34
C THR A 88 4.71 -15.74 10.04
N ASP A 89 4.28 -16.74 9.27
CA ASP A 89 4.78 -17.00 7.94
C ASP A 89 4.18 -15.98 6.96
N GLU A 90 4.98 -14.97 6.64
CA GLU A 90 4.56 -13.90 5.76
C GLU A 90 4.19 -14.39 4.35
N ARG A 91 4.78 -15.49 3.87
CA ARG A 91 4.40 -16.06 2.56
C ARG A 91 2.96 -16.55 2.58
N LYS A 92 2.52 -17.14 3.69
CA LYS A 92 1.13 -17.58 3.85
C LYS A 92 0.18 -16.40 4.01
N ILE A 93 0.57 -15.37 4.76
CA ILE A 93 -0.21 -14.13 4.91
C ILE A 93 -0.42 -13.49 3.55
N TRP A 94 0.66 -13.32 2.78
CA TRP A 94 0.60 -12.75 1.43
C TRP A 94 -0.19 -13.62 0.46
N GLN A 95 -0.01 -14.94 0.48
CA GLN A 95 -0.77 -15.86 -0.36
C GLN A 95 -2.28 -15.76 -0.07
N SER A 96 -2.66 -15.73 1.21
CA SER A 96 -4.05 -15.55 1.63
C SER A 96 -4.65 -14.25 1.08
N PHE A 97 -3.91 -13.14 1.17
CA PHE A 97 -4.32 -11.88 0.57
C PHE A 97 -4.45 -11.97 -0.97
N ALA A 98 -3.49 -12.58 -1.66
CA ALA A 98 -3.48 -12.71 -3.11
C ALA A 98 -4.62 -13.60 -3.65
N ASP A 99 -4.94 -14.70 -2.95
CA ASP A 99 -6.07 -15.59 -3.28
C ASP A 99 -7.40 -14.82 -3.26
N HIS A 100 -7.51 -13.86 -2.35
CA HIS A 100 -8.70 -13.05 -2.13
C HIS A 100 -8.64 -11.65 -2.76
N TYR A 101 -7.60 -11.34 -3.54
CA TYR A 101 -7.42 -10.00 -4.11
C TYR A 101 -8.59 -9.56 -5.02
N HIS A 102 -9.32 -10.53 -5.57
CA HIS A 102 -10.52 -10.29 -6.37
C HIS A 102 -11.65 -9.57 -5.61
N LEU A 103 -11.66 -9.60 -4.27
CA LEU A 103 -12.65 -8.90 -3.44
C LEU A 103 -12.50 -7.37 -3.49
N PHE A 104 -11.32 -6.87 -3.84
CA PHE A 104 -11.05 -5.43 -3.92
C PHE A 104 -11.49 -4.80 -5.25
N ARG A 105 -12.05 -5.60 -6.18
CA ARG A 105 -12.56 -5.10 -7.47
C ARG A 105 -13.67 -4.08 -7.23
N GLY A 106 -13.53 -2.90 -7.84
CA GLY A 106 -14.50 -1.80 -7.70
C GLY A 106 -14.37 -1.02 -6.39
N THR A 107 -13.39 -1.33 -5.54
CA THR A 107 -13.13 -0.59 -4.29
C THR A 107 -12.01 0.44 -4.47
N PRO A 108 -12.00 1.53 -3.69
CA PRO A 108 -10.88 2.46 -3.66
C PRO A 108 -9.58 1.78 -3.20
N THR A 109 -9.66 0.85 -2.23
CA THR A 109 -8.51 0.08 -1.74
C THR A 109 -7.81 -0.68 -2.86
N GLY A 110 -8.57 -1.35 -3.74
CA GLY A 110 -8.00 -2.02 -4.92
C GLY A 110 -7.27 -1.04 -5.86
N SER A 111 -7.83 0.16 -6.07
CA SER A 111 -7.17 1.20 -6.87
C SER A 111 -5.86 1.69 -6.25
N TRP A 112 -5.81 1.88 -4.92
CA TRP A 112 -4.60 2.31 -4.22
C TRP A 112 -3.50 1.24 -4.23
N LEU A 113 -3.88 -0.04 -4.08
CA LEU A 113 -2.97 -1.17 -4.14
C LEU A 113 -2.39 -1.32 -5.55
N ASP A 114 -3.25 -1.31 -6.58
CA ASP A 114 -2.81 -1.36 -7.98
C ASP A 114 -1.87 -0.18 -8.32
N TYR A 115 -2.19 1.04 -7.86
CA TYR A 115 -1.31 2.20 -8.03
C TYR A 115 0.05 1.99 -7.36
N SER A 116 0.06 1.49 -6.12
CA SER A 116 1.28 1.26 -5.35
C SER A 116 2.16 0.21 -6.03
N PHE A 117 1.59 -0.96 -6.37
CA PHE A 117 2.30 -2.02 -7.07
C PHE A 117 2.90 -1.53 -8.38
N HIS A 118 2.12 -0.81 -9.20
CA HIS A 118 2.59 -0.36 -10.51
C HIS A 118 3.59 0.81 -10.44
N PHE A 119 3.22 1.93 -9.82
CA PHE A 119 3.99 3.17 -9.89
C PHE A 119 5.09 3.28 -8.83
N VAL A 120 4.92 2.62 -7.67
CA VAL A 120 5.92 2.67 -6.59
C VAL A 120 6.92 1.53 -6.73
N PHE A 121 6.41 0.30 -6.93
CA PHE A 121 7.21 -0.93 -6.98
C PHE A 121 7.55 -1.42 -8.39
N GLY A 122 6.91 -0.89 -9.44
CA GLY A 122 7.21 -1.30 -10.82
C GLY A 122 6.56 -2.62 -11.26
N VAL A 123 5.66 -3.18 -10.44
CA VAL A 123 5.03 -4.48 -10.72
C VAL A 123 4.11 -4.36 -11.92
N GLU A 124 4.46 -5.11 -12.97
CA GLU A 124 3.67 -5.19 -14.20
C GLU A 124 2.70 -6.38 -14.21
N GLU A 125 2.83 -7.37 -13.33
CA GLU A 125 1.87 -8.48 -13.28
C GLU A 125 0.62 -8.09 -12.45
N LYS A 126 -0.54 -8.66 -12.77
CA LYS A 126 -1.73 -8.49 -11.91
C LYS A 126 -1.62 -9.44 -10.73
N LEU A 127 -1.92 -8.98 -9.52
CA LEU A 127 -1.96 -9.84 -8.35
C LEU A 127 -3.12 -10.84 -8.43
N THR A 128 -2.75 -12.12 -8.35
CA THR A 128 -3.62 -13.30 -8.34
C THR A 128 -2.97 -14.37 -7.46
N SER A 129 -3.70 -15.43 -7.15
CA SER A 129 -3.14 -16.60 -6.45
C SER A 129 -1.85 -17.13 -7.09
N ASN A 130 -1.78 -17.20 -8.42
CA ASN A 130 -0.64 -17.75 -9.16
C ASN A 130 0.58 -16.82 -9.18
N SER A 131 0.35 -15.51 -9.17
CA SER A 131 1.39 -14.47 -9.22
C SER A 131 1.80 -13.98 -7.83
N ALA A 132 1.19 -14.52 -6.77
CA ALA A 132 1.42 -14.09 -5.40
C ALA A 132 2.92 -14.13 -5.03
N ARG A 133 3.59 -15.25 -5.32
CA ARG A 133 5.01 -15.44 -4.99
C ARG A 133 5.93 -14.49 -5.76
N SER A 134 5.74 -14.35 -7.07
CA SER A 134 6.59 -13.47 -7.90
C SER A 134 6.48 -12.02 -7.46
N ILE A 135 5.26 -11.52 -7.30
CA ILE A 135 4.99 -10.13 -6.90
C ILE A 135 5.54 -9.86 -5.49
N HIS A 136 5.38 -10.82 -4.58
CA HIS A 136 5.98 -10.71 -3.25
C HIS A 136 7.50 -10.60 -3.32
N ASP A 137 8.17 -11.47 -4.10
CA ASP A 137 9.64 -11.46 -4.23
C ASP A 137 10.13 -10.12 -4.77
N GLU A 138 9.42 -9.58 -5.75
CA GLU A 138 9.71 -8.28 -6.36
C GLU A 138 9.59 -7.13 -5.35
N ILE A 139 8.46 -7.04 -4.64
CA ILE A 139 8.25 -6.02 -3.60
C ILE A 139 9.29 -6.18 -2.48
N ALA A 140 9.53 -7.39 -1.99
CA ALA A 140 10.49 -7.65 -0.93
C ALA A 140 11.92 -7.23 -1.34
N ALA A 141 12.31 -7.48 -2.60
CA ALA A 141 13.59 -7.05 -3.14
C ALA A 141 13.70 -5.51 -3.20
N CYS A 142 12.64 -4.82 -3.64
CA CYS A 142 12.59 -3.36 -3.61
C CYS A 142 12.78 -2.81 -2.19
N LEU A 143 12.10 -3.37 -1.19
CA LEU A 143 12.17 -2.90 0.20
C LEU A 143 13.58 -3.00 0.83
N GLN A 144 14.48 -3.82 0.26
CA GLN A 144 15.89 -3.87 0.68
C GLN A 144 16.74 -2.74 0.11
N GLN A 145 16.27 -2.04 -0.91
CA GLN A 145 17.06 -1.03 -1.61
C GLN A 145 17.03 0.33 -0.87
N PRO A 146 18.12 1.10 -0.86
CA PRO A 146 18.19 2.40 -0.18
C PRO A 146 17.12 3.41 -0.63
N GLU A 147 16.70 3.35 -1.90
CA GLU A 147 15.66 4.20 -2.48
C GLU A 147 14.26 3.94 -1.93
N PHE A 148 14.03 2.79 -1.28
CA PHE A 148 12.78 2.46 -0.58
C PHE A 148 12.86 2.75 0.92
N ARG A 149 13.90 3.42 1.42
CA ARG A 149 13.91 3.92 2.81
C ARG A 149 12.88 5.04 2.99
N PRO A 150 12.29 5.23 4.18
CA PRO A 150 11.22 6.21 4.39
C PRO A 150 11.58 7.63 3.94
N ARG A 151 12.77 8.14 4.28
CA ARG A 151 13.23 9.48 3.85
C ARG A 151 13.45 9.58 2.33
N ALA A 152 13.89 8.50 1.69
CA ALA A 152 14.08 8.47 0.24
C ALA A 152 12.72 8.46 -0.48
N LEU A 153 11.75 7.68 0.00
CA LEU A 153 10.37 7.69 -0.50
C LEU A 153 9.69 9.04 -0.28
N PHE A 154 9.88 9.66 0.89
CA PHE A 154 9.36 11.01 1.18
C PHE A 154 9.80 12.03 0.12
N ALA A 155 11.09 12.02 -0.22
CA ALA A 155 11.64 12.87 -1.27
C ALA A 155 11.13 12.48 -2.67
N ARG A 156 11.11 11.17 -2.99
CA ARG A 156 10.62 10.64 -4.29
C ARG A 156 9.14 10.99 -4.53
N PHE A 157 8.33 10.99 -3.49
CA PHE A 157 6.91 11.35 -3.55
C PHE A 157 6.67 12.87 -3.57
N ASN A 158 7.73 13.69 -3.53
CA ASN A 158 7.64 15.14 -3.53
C ASN A 158 6.74 15.67 -2.39
N VAL A 159 6.88 15.11 -1.18
CA VAL A 159 6.11 15.55 -0.01
C VAL A 159 6.74 16.82 0.55
N GLU A 160 5.95 17.90 0.63
CA GLU A 160 6.38 19.17 1.23
C GLU A 160 6.01 19.23 2.71
N VAL A 161 4.81 18.76 3.05
CA VAL A 161 4.30 18.75 4.43
C VAL A 161 3.71 17.39 4.74
N LEU A 162 4.13 16.79 5.85
CA LEU A 162 3.49 15.62 6.45
C LEU A 162 3.27 15.89 7.94
N LYS A 163 2.03 15.74 8.40
CA LYS A 163 1.67 15.88 9.82
C LYS A 163 1.19 14.54 10.37
N THR A 164 1.80 14.12 11.47
CA THR A 164 1.38 12.97 12.27
C THR A 164 0.32 13.40 13.29
N THR A 165 -0.30 12.42 13.95
CA THR A 165 -1.25 12.65 15.04
C THR A 165 -0.79 11.89 16.24
N ASP A 166 -0.38 12.62 17.28
CA ASP A 166 0.19 12.10 18.50
C ASP A 166 -0.74 12.38 19.67
N ALA A 167 -0.82 11.45 20.62
CA ALA A 167 -1.57 11.66 21.84
C ALA A 167 -0.86 12.71 22.72
N ALA A 168 -1.61 13.39 23.60
CA ALA A 168 -1.04 14.39 24.52
C ALA A 168 -0.28 13.78 25.72
N THR A 169 -0.17 12.45 25.77
CA THR A 169 0.29 11.65 26.92
C THR A 169 1.75 11.27 26.83
#